data_AF-A0A9W8B647-F1
#
_entry.id   AF-A0A9W8B647-F1
#
_cell.length_a   1.000
_cell.length_b   1.000
_cell.length_c   1.000
_cell.angle_alpha   90.00
_cell.angle_beta   90.00
_cell.angle_gamma   90.00
#
_symmetry.space_group_name_H-M   'P 1'
#
loop_
_entity.id
_entity.type
_entity.pdbx_description
1 polymer ?
#
loop_
_entity_poly.entity_id
_entity_poly.type
_entity_poly.pdbx_seq_one_letter_code
_entity_poly.pdbx_strand_id
1 'polypeptide(L)'
;MQYLIGSLRAAHLSGRNHLADLYELVQYAGNIVPRLYLMITIGSAYMSLAGTATNRRTGDDNANDNDTGSESADESVPVREIMLDMLDMTRGVQHPTRGLFLRYYLGQMTKDYLPLSANNGPGGSLEDSTHFILTNFAEMNKLWVRLQHQGLSRDKERREAERRDLRTLVGSNLLRLASLGGVSRSTYEVTILPRLLNQVVSCRDTLAQEYLMEALVQAFSDEWHLATIGQLMEAITGLSPKVSIKTIVIPLVDRVSAYASRRREERDKGISSPPSGHSSDDDVAENDDGEADKTPRPESIDKLEV
;
A
#
# COMPACT_ATOMS: atom_id res chain seq x y z
N MET A 1 19.91 9.51 13.65
CA MET A 1 18.45 9.51 13.90
C MET A 1 17.92 8.19 14.45
N GLN A 2 18.32 7.01 13.97
CA GLN A 2 17.86 5.73 14.56
C GLN A 2 18.16 5.59 16.07
N TYR A 3 19.36 5.98 16.51
CA TYR A 3 19.69 6.06 17.94
C TYR A 3 18.79 7.02 18.72
N LEU A 4 18.35 8.12 18.09
CA LEU A 4 17.45 9.09 18.71
C LEU A 4 16.05 8.49 18.94
N ILE A 5 15.53 7.68 18.01
CA ILE A 5 14.24 6.98 18.18
C ILE A 5 14.28 6.08 19.42
N GLY A 6 15.34 5.28 19.58
CA GLY A 6 15.52 4.42 20.75
C GLY A 6 15.56 5.21 22.06
N SER A 7 16.34 6.30 22.09
CA SER A 7 16.44 7.16 23.27
C SER A 7 15.14 7.90 23.60
N LEU A 8 14.40 8.37 22.57
CA LEU A 8 13.10 9.04 22.76
C LEU A 8 12.06 8.08 23.34
N ARG A 9 12.02 6.83 22.87
CA ARG A 9 11.16 5.79 23.46
C ARG A 9 11.49 5.53 24.93
N ALA A 10 12.77 5.37 25.25
CA ALA A 10 13.21 5.16 26.63
C ALA A 10 12.89 6.38 27.52
N ALA A 11 13.01 7.60 26.99
CA ALA A 11 12.67 8.83 27.70
C ALA A 11 11.14 8.96 27.95
N HIS A 12 10.32 8.53 26.98
CA HIS A 12 8.87 8.52 27.14
C HIS A 12 8.40 7.48 28.16
N LEU A 13 8.92 6.25 28.07
CA LEU A 13 8.60 5.17 29.01
C LEU A 13 9.08 5.44 30.44
N SER A 14 10.09 6.31 30.61
CA SER A 14 10.53 6.78 31.93
C SER A 14 9.73 7.96 32.47
N GLY A 15 8.64 8.37 31.80
CA GLY A 15 7.76 9.46 32.21
C GLY A 15 8.37 10.85 32.12
N ARG A 16 9.55 11.00 31.47
CA ARG A 16 10.27 12.27 31.43
C ARG A 16 9.80 13.21 30.33
N ASN A 17 9.33 12.67 29.20
CA ASN A 17 8.89 13.46 28.04
C ASN A 17 7.65 12.82 27.38
N HIS A 18 6.56 13.57 27.24
CA HIS A 18 5.41 13.14 26.43
C HIS A 18 5.70 13.35 24.95
N LEU A 19 5.52 12.31 24.13
CA LEU A 19 5.85 12.38 22.70
C LEU A 19 4.88 13.28 21.93
N ALA A 20 3.64 13.41 22.37
CA ALA A 20 2.66 14.37 21.82
C ALA A 20 3.19 15.81 21.92
N ASP A 21 3.63 16.23 23.11
CA ASP A 21 4.20 17.57 23.31
C ASP A 21 5.47 17.80 22.48
N LEU A 22 6.32 16.78 22.35
CA LEU A 22 7.52 16.87 21.51
C LEU A 22 7.19 16.96 20.01
N TYR A 23 6.11 16.30 19.57
CA TYR A 23 5.63 16.37 18.19
C TYR A 23 5.11 17.76 17.85
N GLU A 24 4.51 18.46 18.81
CA GLU A 24 4.14 19.88 18.67
C GLU A 24 5.38 20.80 18.76
N LEU A 25 6.24 20.58 19.74
CA LEU A 25 7.41 21.43 20.00
C LEU A 25 8.37 21.51 18.80
N VAL A 26 8.55 20.41 18.10
CA VAL A 26 9.46 20.37 16.94
C VAL A 26 8.97 21.22 15.76
N GLN A 27 7.67 21.49 15.69
CA GLN A 27 7.08 22.27 14.61
C GLN A 27 7.45 23.76 14.66
N TYR A 28 7.91 24.25 15.81
CA TYR A 28 8.44 25.61 15.99
C TYR A 28 9.84 25.82 15.37
N ALA A 29 10.52 24.76 14.91
CA ALA A 29 11.81 24.90 14.25
C ALA A 29 11.69 25.66 12.91
N GLY A 30 12.40 26.78 12.75
CA GLY A 30 12.25 27.66 11.58
C GLY A 30 12.58 27.00 10.23
N ASN A 31 13.61 26.17 10.15
CA ASN A 31 14.02 25.50 8.92
C ASN A 31 13.14 24.28 8.62
N ILE A 32 12.45 24.27 7.47
CA ILE A 32 11.48 23.22 7.11
C ILE A 32 12.09 21.82 7.03
N VAL A 33 13.29 21.67 6.46
CA VAL A 33 13.89 20.33 6.26
C VAL A 33 14.25 19.69 7.61
N PRO A 34 15.08 20.31 8.48
CA PRO A 34 15.36 19.74 9.81
C PRO A 34 14.10 19.49 10.64
N ARG A 35 13.13 20.42 10.60
CA ARG A 35 11.84 20.28 11.27
C ARG A 35 11.12 19.00 10.85
N LEU A 36 10.95 18.76 9.56
CA LEU A 36 10.25 17.58 9.07
C LEU A 36 11.00 16.28 9.38
N TYR A 37 12.34 16.26 9.32
CA TYR A 37 13.10 15.08 9.74
C TYR A 37 12.90 14.76 11.22
N LEU A 38 12.90 15.78 12.10
CA LEU A 38 12.67 15.59 13.53
C LEU A 38 11.21 15.19 13.80
N MET A 39 10.24 15.84 13.16
CA MET A 39 8.81 15.52 13.23
C MET A 39 8.54 14.07 12.83
N ILE A 40 9.13 13.59 11.73
CA ILE A 40 9.03 12.17 11.31
C ILE A 40 9.66 11.23 12.35
N THR A 41 10.78 11.64 12.95
CA THR A 41 11.49 10.84 13.96
C THR A 41 10.65 10.70 15.24
N ILE A 42 10.01 11.78 15.68
CA ILE A 42 9.15 11.81 16.87
C ILE A 42 7.82 11.11 16.56
N GLY A 43 7.20 11.39 15.41
CA GLY A 43 5.94 10.78 14.96
C GLY A 43 6.04 9.27 14.82
N SER A 44 7.11 8.75 14.20
CA SER A 44 7.34 7.29 14.14
C SER A 44 7.60 6.66 15.51
N ALA A 45 8.27 7.37 16.42
CA ALA A 45 8.40 6.93 17.80
C ALA A 45 7.04 6.90 18.51
N TYR A 46 6.17 7.89 18.27
CA TYR A 46 4.84 7.95 18.86
C TYR A 46 3.94 6.83 18.32
N MET A 47 3.88 6.65 16.99
CA MET A 47 3.14 5.56 16.34
C MET A 47 3.53 4.18 16.88
N SER A 48 4.80 3.97 17.21
CA SER A 48 5.26 2.68 17.72
C SER A 48 4.74 2.29 19.10
N LEU A 49 4.22 3.24 19.87
CA LEU A 49 3.57 2.98 21.15
C LEU A 49 2.17 2.38 20.98
N ALA A 50 1.52 2.61 19.83
CA ALA A 50 0.23 1.99 19.54
C ALA A 50 0.34 0.45 19.44
N GLY A 51 1.44 -0.05 18.87
CA GLY A 51 1.67 -1.49 18.71
C GLY A 51 1.98 -2.24 20.01
N THR A 52 2.37 -1.55 21.09
CA THR A 52 2.61 -2.18 22.40
C THR A 52 1.34 -2.27 23.24
N ALA A 53 0.38 -1.37 23.03
CA ALA A 53 -0.91 -1.35 23.73
C ALA A 53 -1.86 -2.48 23.26
N THR A 54 -1.89 -2.77 21.96
CA THR A 54 -2.69 -3.87 21.40
C THR A 54 -2.24 -5.24 21.90
N ASN A 55 -0.94 -5.43 22.10
CA ASN A 55 -0.37 -6.70 22.57
C ASN A 55 -0.65 -6.99 24.07
N ARG A 56 -0.98 -5.96 24.87
CA ARG A 56 -1.40 -6.15 26.27
C ARG A 56 -2.85 -6.59 26.41
N ARG A 57 -3.74 -6.22 25.48
CA ARG A 57 -5.17 -6.54 25.57
C ARG A 57 -5.52 -7.98 25.19
N THR A 58 -4.65 -8.69 24.48
CA THR A 58 -4.87 -10.10 24.08
C THR A 58 -4.23 -11.11 25.04
N GLY A 59 -3.64 -10.68 26.15
CA GLY A 59 -2.84 -11.53 27.05
C GLY A 59 -3.42 -11.81 28.43
N ASP A 60 -4.58 -11.24 28.79
CA ASP A 60 -5.10 -11.34 30.15
C ASP A 60 -6.64 -11.36 30.19
N ASP A 61 -7.24 -12.43 29.66
CA ASP A 61 -8.68 -12.72 29.83
C ASP A 61 -8.99 -13.38 31.19
N ASN A 62 -8.16 -13.17 32.22
CA ASN A 62 -8.40 -13.76 33.53
C ASN A 62 -7.85 -12.93 34.70
N ALA A 63 -8.31 -11.68 34.84
CA ALA A 63 -8.10 -10.91 36.05
C ALA A 63 -9.41 -10.26 36.51
N ASN A 64 -9.78 -10.62 37.74
CA ASN A 64 -10.96 -10.27 38.49
C ASN A 64 -11.09 -8.74 38.65
N ASP A 65 -12.24 -8.20 38.27
CA ASP A 65 -12.55 -6.77 38.30
C ASP A 65 -12.85 -6.31 39.74
N ASN A 66 -11.91 -5.60 40.34
CA ASN A 66 -12.13 -4.66 41.44
C ASN A 66 -10.83 -3.90 41.74
N ASP A 67 -10.58 -2.80 41.01
CA ASP A 67 -9.86 -1.67 41.61
C ASP A 67 -10.32 -0.33 41.02
N THR A 68 -10.79 0.50 41.94
CA THR A 68 -11.20 1.88 41.76
C THR A 68 -9.98 2.80 41.66
N GLY A 69 -9.87 3.56 40.57
CA GLY A 69 -9.26 4.89 40.58
C GLY A 69 -7.79 4.99 40.17
N SER A 70 -7.53 5.04 38.87
CA SER A 70 -6.86 6.22 38.31
C SER A 70 -7.32 6.43 36.86
N GLU A 71 -8.06 7.51 36.61
CA GLU A 71 -8.33 8.03 35.27
C GLU A 71 -7.03 8.63 34.70
N SER A 72 -6.02 7.80 34.44
CA SER A 72 -5.06 8.16 33.39
C SER A 72 -5.76 7.83 32.08
N ALA A 73 -6.31 8.85 31.42
CA ALA A 73 -6.90 8.74 30.09
C ALA A 73 -6.03 7.79 29.25
N ASP A 74 -6.61 6.67 28.85
CA ASP A 74 -6.00 5.71 27.93
C ASP A 74 -5.85 6.44 26.59
N GLU A 75 -4.75 7.21 26.49
CA GLU A 75 -4.44 8.07 25.35
C GLU A 75 -4.10 7.15 24.18
N SER A 76 -5.15 6.66 23.50
CA SER A 76 -5.00 5.85 22.31
C SER A 76 -4.26 6.67 21.27
N VAL A 77 -3.02 6.29 20.99
CA VAL A 77 -2.16 7.00 20.03
C VAL A 77 -2.88 7.13 18.68
N PRO A 78 -3.07 8.36 18.16
CA PRO A 78 -3.81 8.58 16.91
C PRO A 78 -2.92 8.33 15.69
N VAL A 79 -2.52 7.07 15.48
CA VAL A 79 -1.57 6.66 14.42
C VAL A 79 -1.98 7.17 13.04
N ARG A 80 -3.28 7.08 12.72
CA ARG A 80 -3.83 7.53 11.45
C ARG A 80 -3.60 9.02 11.22
N GLU A 81 -3.90 9.84 12.21
CA GLU A 81 -3.81 11.31 12.12
C GLU A 81 -2.36 11.74 12.00
N ILE A 82 -1.47 11.18 12.83
CA ILE A 82 -0.03 11.46 12.77
C ILE A 82 0.54 11.07 11.40
N MET A 83 0.17 9.90 10.88
CA MET A 83 0.63 9.42 9.58
C MET A 83 0.20 10.36 8.44
N LEU A 84 -1.08 10.77 8.42
CA LEU A 84 -1.61 11.66 7.38
C LEU A 84 -1.06 13.09 7.53
N ASP A 85 -0.89 13.59 8.75
CA ASP A 85 -0.24 14.88 9.01
C ASP A 85 1.20 14.90 8.48
N MET A 86 2.02 13.89 8.81
CA MET A 86 3.38 13.79 8.26
C MET A 86 3.40 13.70 6.72
N LEU A 87 2.44 12.99 6.12
CA LEU A 87 2.31 12.92 4.66
C LEU A 87 1.99 14.28 4.04
N ASP A 88 1.12 15.04 4.68
CA ASP A 88 0.66 16.34 4.23
C ASP A 88 1.75 17.41 4.40
N MET A 89 2.40 17.43 5.56
CA MET A 89 3.47 18.36 5.90
C MET A 89 4.72 18.16 5.02
N THR A 90 5.02 16.91 4.60
CA THR A 90 6.10 16.64 3.64
C THR A 90 5.84 17.21 2.24
N ARG A 91 4.61 17.65 1.91
CA ARG A 91 4.34 18.41 0.67
C ARG A 91 5.02 19.79 0.67
N GLY A 92 5.41 20.33 1.83
CA GLY A 92 6.14 21.60 1.90
C GLY A 92 7.53 21.58 1.25
N VAL A 93 8.13 20.40 1.02
CA VAL A 93 9.48 20.28 0.42
C VAL A 93 9.38 19.88 -1.05
N GLN A 94 9.33 20.90 -1.91
CA GLN A 94 9.18 20.74 -3.37
C GLN A 94 10.51 20.60 -4.13
N HIS A 95 11.66 20.77 -3.46
CA HIS A 95 12.96 20.57 -4.09
C HIS A 95 13.17 19.07 -4.40
N PRO A 96 13.42 18.65 -5.67
CA PRO A 96 13.46 17.24 -6.09
C PRO A 96 14.27 16.31 -5.17
N THR A 97 15.57 16.57 -5.02
CA THR A 97 16.47 15.70 -4.25
C THR A 97 16.12 15.68 -2.76
N ARG A 98 15.95 16.86 -2.14
CA ARG A 98 15.61 16.97 -0.71
C ARG A 98 14.25 16.32 -0.40
N GLY A 99 13.26 16.54 -1.26
CA GLY A 99 11.93 15.94 -1.12
C GLY A 99 11.96 14.43 -1.29
N LEU A 100 12.73 13.89 -2.25
CA LEU A 100 12.91 12.45 -2.43
C LEU A 100 13.51 11.79 -1.18
N PHE A 101 14.61 12.33 -0.65
CA PHE A 101 15.22 11.77 0.56
C PHE A 101 14.35 11.92 1.81
N LEU A 102 13.61 13.02 1.94
CA LEU A 102 12.68 13.22 3.06
C LEU A 102 11.50 12.22 2.99
N ARG A 103 10.92 12.01 1.81
CA ARG A 103 9.82 11.07 1.60
C ARG A 103 10.26 9.62 1.70
N TYR A 104 11.47 9.31 1.25
CA TYR A 104 12.09 8.01 1.49
C TYR A 104 12.28 7.78 2.99
N TYR A 105 12.78 8.80 3.71
CA TYR A 105 12.93 8.73 5.16
C TYR A 105 11.58 8.50 5.86
N LEU A 106 10.53 9.26 5.49
CA LEU A 106 9.16 9.05 5.97
C LEU A 106 8.74 7.59 5.82
N GLY A 107 8.82 7.04 4.60
CA GLY A 107 8.44 5.66 4.33
C GLY A 107 9.27 4.64 5.12
N GLN A 108 10.57 4.89 5.33
CA GLN A 108 11.42 4.00 6.13
C GLN A 108 11.12 4.04 7.62
N MET A 109 10.74 5.20 8.16
CA MET A 109 10.48 5.35 9.60
C MET A 109 9.07 4.87 9.98
N THR A 110 8.11 4.90 9.07
CA THR A 110 6.71 4.49 9.37
C THR A 110 6.42 3.04 9.02
N LYS A 111 7.25 2.38 8.20
CA LYS A 111 6.95 1.05 7.60
C LYS A 111 6.49 -0.05 8.57
N ASP A 112 7.00 -0.05 9.80
CA ASP A 112 6.74 -1.10 10.80
C ASP A 112 5.53 -0.77 11.70
N TYR A 113 4.93 0.40 11.52
CA TYR A 113 3.85 0.94 12.35
C TYR A 113 2.60 1.34 11.54
N LEU A 114 2.56 0.96 10.25
CA LEU A 114 1.42 1.23 9.39
C LEU A 114 0.20 0.40 9.85
N PRO A 115 -1.00 1.00 9.95
CA PRO A 115 -2.21 0.26 10.31
C PRO A 115 -2.54 -0.85 9.30
N LEU A 116 -2.83 -2.06 9.79
CA LEU A 116 -3.18 -3.23 8.96
C LEU A 116 -4.60 -3.73 9.21
N SER A 117 -5.35 -3.09 10.11
CA SER A 117 -6.71 -3.48 10.46
C SER A 117 -7.66 -3.34 9.27
N ALA A 118 -8.52 -4.35 9.07
CA ALA A 118 -9.56 -4.30 8.05
C ALA A 118 -10.71 -3.34 8.43
N ASN A 119 -10.94 -3.15 9.74
CA ASN A 119 -11.99 -2.29 10.25
C ASN A 119 -11.49 -0.84 10.38
N ASN A 120 -12.33 0.13 10.01
CA ASN A 120 -12.08 1.56 10.22
C ASN A 120 -12.22 1.92 11.71
N GLY A 121 -11.19 1.60 12.48
CA GLY A 121 -11.05 2.00 13.87
C GLY A 121 -10.28 3.33 14.02
N PRO A 122 -10.26 3.89 15.23
CA PRO A 122 -9.51 5.13 15.54
C PRO A 122 -8.00 5.00 15.31
N GLY A 123 -7.45 3.78 15.35
CA GLY A 123 -6.05 3.50 15.03
C GLY A 123 -5.70 3.48 13.52
N GLY A 124 -6.69 3.65 12.64
CA GLY A 124 -6.53 3.56 11.18
C GLY A 124 -6.69 2.15 10.61
N SER A 125 -6.71 2.10 9.28
CA SER A 125 -7.01 0.89 8.50
C SER A 125 -5.93 0.57 7.47
N LEU A 126 -6.01 -0.63 6.89
CA LEU A 126 -5.23 -1.02 5.73
C LEU A 126 -5.44 -0.07 4.53
N GLU A 127 -6.64 0.50 4.40
CA GLU A 127 -6.95 1.49 3.36
C GLU A 127 -6.14 2.77 3.56
N ASP A 128 -6.04 3.27 4.80
CA ASP A 128 -5.23 4.46 5.12
C ASP A 128 -3.75 4.22 4.80
N SER A 129 -3.22 3.03 5.14
CA SER A 129 -1.84 2.63 4.83
C SER A 129 -1.59 2.54 3.32
N THR A 130 -2.54 1.96 2.59
CA THR A 130 -2.48 1.87 1.12
C THR A 130 -2.51 3.25 0.49
N HIS A 131 -3.40 4.12 0.95
CA HIS A 131 -3.50 5.51 0.51
C HIS A 131 -2.21 6.30 0.79
N PHE A 132 -1.64 6.13 1.98
CA PHE A 132 -0.40 6.76 2.39
C PHE A 132 0.76 6.40 1.45
N ILE A 133 0.97 5.11 1.18
CA ILE A 133 2.07 4.65 0.32
C ILE A 133 1.86 5.08 -1.13
N LEU A 134 0.63 4.98 -1.66
CA LEU A 134 0.32 5.41 -3.03
C LEU A 134 0.51 6.92 -3.22
N THR A 135 0.10 7.72 -2.24
CA THR A 135 0.29 9.17 -2.28
C THR A 135 1.77 9.53 -2.19
N ASN A 136 2.52 8.85 -1.32
CA ASN A 136 3.96 9.06 -1.22
C ASN A 136 4.68 8.67 -2.52
N PHE A 137 4.29 7.54 -3.13
CA PHE A 137 4.79 7.12 -4.44
C PHE A 137 4.52 8.16 -5.52
N ALA A 138 3.29 8.68 -5.61
CA ALA A 138 2.93 9.68 -6.61
C ALA A 138 3.75 10.97 -6.45
N GLU A 139 3.90 11.47 -5.22
CA GLU A 139 4.71 12.66 -4.95
C GLU A 139 6.21 12.44 -5.21
N MET A 140 6.74 11.27 -4.84
CA MET A 140 8.14 10.90 -5.16
C MET A 140 8.36 10.79 -6.67
N ASN A 141 7.43 10.19 -7.42
CA ASN A 141 7.51 10.11 -8.88
C ASN A 141 7.50 11.51 -9.51
N LYS A 142 6.61 12.41 -9.07
CA LYS A 142 6.59 13.81 -9.53
C LYS A 142 7.91 14.53 -9.29
N LEU A 143 8.48 14.40 -8.08
CA LEU A 143 9.77 15.01 -7.75
C LEU A 143 10.91 14.44 -8.60
N TRP A 144 10.90 13.13 -8.82
CA TRP A 144 11.90 12.44 -9.62
C TRP A 144 11.87 12.81 -11.10
N VAL A 145 10.67 12.94 -11.68
CA VAL A 145 10.49 13.44 -13.05
C VAL A 145 10.87 14.92 -13.14
N ARG A 146 10.55 15.74 -12.11
CA ARG A 146 10.96 17.15 -12.07
C ARG A 146 12.48 17.33 -12.14
N LEU A 147 13.26 16.38 -11.62
CA LEU A 147 14.73 16.39 -11.70
C LEU A 147 15.24 16.38 -13.16
N GLN A 148 14.43 15.89 -14.11
CA GLN A 148 14.70 15.93 -15.55
C GLN A 148 14.70 17.34 -16.15
N HIS A 149 14.14 18.33 -15.46
CA HIS A 149 14.04 19.71 -15.96
C HIS A 149 14.77 20.73 -15.07
N GLN A 150 15.40 20.28 -13.98
CA GLN A 150 16.16 21.17 -13.12
C GLN A 150 17.52 21.52 -13.75
N GLY A 151 17.95 22.78 -13.66
CA GLY A 151 19.29 23.20 -14.09
C GLY A 151 19.45 23.41 -15.61
N LEU A 152 20.70 23.56 -16.04
CA LEU A 152 21.05 23.92 -17.42
C LEU A 152 20.99 22.70 -18.35
N SER A 153 20.72 22.94 -19.64
CA SER A 153 20.67 21.89 -20.67
C SER A 153 21.99 21.12 -20.83
N ARG A 154 23.15 21.77 -20.60
CA ARG A 154 24.47 21.14 -20.67
C ARG A 154 24.67 20.06 -19.60
N ASP A 155 23.97 20.17 -18.47
CA ASP A 155 24.08 19.22 -17.36
C ASP A 155 23.12 18.03 -17.49
N LYS A 156 22.46 17.87 -18.65
CA LYS A 156 21.43 16.85 -18.87
C LYS A 156 21.94 15.44 -18.58
N GLU A 157 23.12 15.07 -19.08
CA GLU A 157 23.69 13.73 -18.88
C GLU A 157 23.96 13.44 -17.40
N ARG A 158 24.56 14.40 -16.68
CA ARG A 158 24.78 14.31 -15.23
C ARG A 158 23.46 14.10 -14.49
N ARG A 159 22.43 14.85 -14.85
CA ARG A 159 21.10 14.72 -14.21
C ARG A 159 20.46 13.38 -14.51
N GLU A 160 20.56 12.87 -15.73
CA GLU A 160 20.07 11.53 -16.05
C GLU A 160 20.82 10.44 -15.27
N ALA A 161 22.12 10.59 -15.02
CA ALA A 161 22.88 9.69 -14.14
C ALA A 161 22.38 9.77 -12.68
N GLU A 162 22.27 10.98 -12.12
CA GLU A 162 21.71 11.17 -10.77
C GLU A 162 20.28 10.62 -10.64
N ARG A 163 19.44 10.77 -11.68
CA ARG A 163 18.09 10.18 -11.71
C ARG A 163 18.14 8.66 -11.68
N ARG A 164 19.09 8.01 -12.38
CA ARG A 164 19.26 6.55 -12.33
C ARG A 164 19.67 6.08 -10.93
N ASP A 165 20.53 6.82 -10.24
CA ASP A 165 20.96 6.46 -8.88
C ASP A 165 19.80 6.57 -7.88
N LEU A 166 18.94 7.58 -8.03
CA LEU A 166 17.82 7.85 -7.12
C LEU A 166 16.56 7.02 -7.41
N ARG A 167 16.52 6.24 -8.51
CA ARG A 167 15.32 5.49 -8.93
C ARG A 167 14.80 4.52 -7.86
N THR A 168 15.73 3.91 -7.11
CA THR A 168 15.43 2.95 -6.05
C THR A 168 14.65 3.56 -4.89
N LEU A 169 14.80 4.88 -4.65
CA LEU A 169 14.02 5.59 -3.64
C LEU A 169 12.53 5.55 -3.98
N VAL A 170 12.17 5.82 -5.25
CA VAL A 170 10.78 5.80 -5.71
C VAL A 170 10.26 4.36 -5.73
N GLY A 171 11.04 3.42 -6.28
CA GLY A 171 10.68 2.01 -6.37
C GLY A 171 10.45 1.33 -5.02
N SER A 172 11.06 1.83 -3.94
CA SER A 172 10.86 1.31 -2.58
C SER A 172 9.39 1.30 -2.12
N ASN A 173 8.56 2.21 -2.65
CA ASN A 173 7.12 2.22 -2.36
C ASN A 173 6.39 1.02 -2.99
N LEU A 174 6.82 0.54 -4.16
CA LEU A 174 6.24 -0.64 -4.80
C LEU A 174 6.52 -1.90 -3.98
N LEU A 175 7.77 -2.05 -3.53
CA LEU A 175 8.16 -3.14 -2.63
C LEU A 175 7.39 -3.06 -1.30
N ARG A 176 7.15 -1.84 -0.80
CA ARG A 176 6.35 -1.63 0.42
C ARG A 176 4.91 -2.08 0.25
N LEU A 177 4.26 -1.74 -0.87
CA LEU A 177 2.91 -2.19 -1.20
C LEU A 177 2.84 -3.71 -1.37
N ALA A 178 3.82 -4.30 -2.07
CA ALA A 178 3.89 -5.75 -2.26
C ALA A 178 4.11 -6.53 -0.95
N SER A 179 4.78 -5.91 0.02
CA SER A 179 5.05 -6.50 1.34
C SER A 179 3.98 -6.15 2.38
N LEU A 180 2.93 -5.41 2.02
CA LEU A 180 1.91 -4.96 2.96
C LEU A 180 0.96 -6.12 3.29
N GLY A 181 0.96 -6.57 4.54
CA GLY A 181 0.08 -7.63 5.01
C GLY A 181 -1.40 -7.24 4.91
N GLY A 182 -2.25 -8.22 4.60
CA GLY A 182 -3.71 -8.01 4.53
C GLY A 182 -4.23 -7.47 3.18
N VAL A 183 -3.35 -7.09 2.24
CA VAL A 183 -3.79 -6.69 0.89
C VAL A 183 -4.34 -7.90 0.14
N SER A 184 -5.63 -7.85 -0.15
CA SER A 184 -6.28 -8.88 -0.97
C SER A 184 -5.94 -8.70 -2.45
N ARG A 185 -6.05 -9.79 -3.24
CA ARG A 185 -5.96 -9.74 -4.70
C ARG A 185 -6.95 -8.75 -5.31
N SER A 186 -8.17 -8.68 -4.79
CA SER A 186 -9.19 -7.73 -5.26
C SER A 186 -8.78 -6.28 -5.03
N THR A 187 -8.22 -5.97 -3.85
CA THR A 187 -7.73 -4.62 -3.53
C THR A 187 -6.58 -4.24 -4.45
N TYR A 188 -5.68 -5.19 -4.76
CA TYR A 188 -4.62 -4.96 -5.73
C TYR A 188 -5.18 -4.65 -7.12
N GLU A 189 -6.08 -5.49 -7.63
CA GLU A 189 -6.64 -5.42 -8.98
C GLU A 189 -7.49 -4.16 -9.23
N VAL A 190 -8.30 -3.75 -8.25
CA VAL A 190 -9.28 -2.67 -8.41
C VAL A 190 -8.74 -1.32 -7.93
N THR A 191 -7.84 -1.31 -6.94
CA THR A 191 -7.42 -0.06 -6.29
C THR A 191 -5.95 0.25 -6.48
N ILE A 192 -5.05 -0.67 -6.15
CA ILE A 192 -3.60 -0.39 -6.11
C ILE A 192 -3.03 -0.32 -7.51
N LEU A 193 -3.22 -1.36 -8.31
CA LEU A 193 -2.61 -1.46 -9.64
C LEU A 193 -3.09 -0.33 -10.58
N PRO A 194 -4.40 -0.02 -10.71
CA PRO A 194 -4.84 1.07 -11.56
C PRO A 194 -4.21 2.41 -11.18
N ARG A 195 -4.07 2.70 -9.88
CA ARG A 195 -3.43 3.94 -9.40
C ARG A 195 -1.94 3.97 -9.72
N LEU A 196 -1.23 2.85 -9.55
CA LEU A 196 0.18 2.75 -9.93
C LEU A 196 0.37 2.94 -11.44
N LEU A 197 -0.37 2.20 -12.26
CA LEU A 197 -0.29 2.28 -13.73
C LEU A 197 -0.64 3.68 -14.24
N ASN A 198 -1.66 4.31 -13.66
CA ASN A 198 -2.00 5.70 -13.99
C ASN A 198 -0.83 6.65 -13.74
N GLN A 199 -0.13 6.53 -12.61
CA GLN A 199 1.06 7.35 -12.32
C GLN A 199 2.21 7.08 -13.30
N VAL A 200 2.42 5.83 -13.70
CA VAL A 200 3.48 5.44 -14.65
C VAL A 200 3.17 5.97 -16.05
N VAL A 201 1.97 5.73 -16.57
CA VAL A 201 1.58 6.19 -17.91
C VAL A 201 1.53 7.72 -17.98
N SER A 202 0.95 8.37 -16.97
CA SER A 202 0.73 9.83 -16.98
C SER A 202 2.02 10.65 -16.82
N CYS A 203 3.11 10.06 -16.30
CA CYS A 203 4.33 10.83 -16.06
C CYS A 203 5.08 11.22 -17.34
N ARG A 204 4.83 10.52 -18.47
CA ARG A 204 5.40 10.79 -19.80
C ARG A 204 6.93 10.92 -19.84
N ASP A 205 7.62 10.36 -18.86
CA ASP A 205 9.08 10.34 -18.80
C ASP A 205 9.59 8.93 -19.09
N THR A 206 10.41 8.79 -20.14
CA THR A 206 10.85 7.48 -20.65
C THR A 206 11.63 6.69 -19.60
N LEU A 207 12.54 7.34 -18.86
CA LEU A 207 13.36 6.69 -17.85
C LEU A 207 12.52 6.23 -16.66
N ALA A 208 11.55 7.03 -16.23
CA ALA A 208 10.63 6.66 -15.16
C ALA A 208 9.68 5.54 -15.57
N GLN A 209 9.11 5.62 -16.78
CA GLN A 209 8.21 4.60 -17.31
C GLN A 209 8.88 3.23 -17.41
N GLU A 210 10.08 3.18 -18.00
CA GLU A 210 10.84 1.93 -18.14
C GLU A 210 11.13 1.30 -16.78
N TYR A 211 11.74 2.07 -15.87
CA TYR A 211 12.10 1.57 -14.54
C TYR A 211 10.89 1.18 -13.70
N LEU A 212 9.82 1.99 -13.66
CA LEU A 212 8.68 1.73 -12.79
C LEU A 212 7.87 0.53 -13.26
N MET A 213 7.75 0.31 -14.58
CA MET A 213 7.13 -0.90 -15.11
C MET A 213 7.93 -2.15 -14.76
N GLU A 214 9.25 -2.12 -14.96
CA GLU A 214 10.14 -3.23 -14.55
C GLU A 214 10.03 -3.52 -13.05
N ALA A 215 10.13 -2.47 -12.23
CA ALA A 215 10.05 -2.59 -10.77
C ALA A 215 8.69 -3.11 -10.30
N LEU A 216 7.61 -2.75 -11.00
CA LEU A 216 6.26 -3.27 -10.72
C LEU A 216 6.18 -4.77 -11.03
N VAL A 217 6.65 -5.21 -12.19
CA VAL A 217 6.69 -6.65 -12.57
C VAL A 217 7.61 -7.45 -11.62
N GLN A 218 8.65 -6.83 -11.08
CA GLN A 218 9.54 -7.49 -10.13
C GLN A 218 8.97 -7.57 -8.71
N ALA A 219 8.25 -6.53 -8.26
CA ALA A 219 7.82 -6.39 -6.87
C ALA A 219 6.64 -7.30 -6.51
N PHE A 220 5.67 -7.50 -7.42
CA PHE A 220 4.45 -8.26 -7.14
C PHE A 220 4.57 -9.74 -7.55
N SER A 221 3.64 -10.56 -7.04
CA SER A 221 3.65 -12.02 -7.26
C SER A 221 3.11 -12.41 -8.64
N ASP A 222 3.51 -13.58 -9.10
CA ASP A 222 3.08 -14.12 -10.41
C ASP A 222 1.55 -14.30 -10.48
N GLU A 223 0.90 -14.66 -9.37
CA GLU A 223 -0.55 -14.85 -9.29
C GLU A 223 -1.33 -13.56 -9.51
N TRP A 224 -0.82 -12.45 -8.96
CA TRP A 224 -1.44 -11.14 -9.13
C TRP A 224 -1.22 -10.64 -10.55
N HIS A 225 -0.04 -10.86 -11.13
CA HIS A 225 0.22 -10.52 -12.53
C HIS A 225 -0.64 -11.30 -13.51
N LEU A 226 -0.92 -12.58 -13.25
CA LEU A 226 -1.81 -13.38 -14.09
C LEU A 226 -3.24 -12.83 -14.07
N ALA A 227 -3.70 -12.37 -12.91
CA ALA A 227 -5.01 -11.73 -12.74
C ALA A 227 -5.13 -10.43 -13.55
N THR A 228 -4.05 -9.66 -13.58
CA THR A 228 -4.07 -8.28 -14.08
C THR A 228 -3.31 -8.09 -15.39
N ILE A 229 -3.04 -9.16 -16.13
CA ILE A 229 -2.24 -9.11 -17.36
C ILE A 229 -2.87 -8.17 -18.41
N GLY A 230 -4.21 -8.14 -18.49
CA GLY A 230 -4.93 -7.21 -19.36
C GLY A 230 -4.63 -5.74 -19.03
N GLN A 231 -4.70 -5.36 -17.75
CA GLN A 231 -4.39 -4.00 -17.28
C GLN A 231 -2.92 -3.64 -17.54
N LEU A 232 -1.99 -4.59 -17.33
CA LEU A 232 -0.56 -4.40 -17.60
C LEU A 232 -0.30 -4.18 -19.09
N MET A 233 -0.91 -4.99 -19.96
CA MET A 233 -0.78 -4.84 -21.41
C MET A 233 -1.38 -3.52 -21.90
N GLU A 234 -2.55 -3.13 -21.40
CA GLU A 234 -3.16 -1.83 -21.70
C GLU A 234 -2.22 -0.68 -21.30
N ALA A 235 -1.65 -0.71 -20.11
CA ALA A 235 -0.70 0.30 -19.67
C ALA A 235 0.57 0.34 -20.54
N ILE A 236 1.07 -0.81 -21.00
CA ILE A 236 2.23 -0.88 -21.92
C ILE A 236 1.94 -0.12 -23.22
N THR A 237 0.71 -0.19 -23.76
CA THR A 237 0.34 0.56 -24.97
C THR A 237 0.35 2.08 -24.76
N GLY A 238 0.17 2.54 -23.53
CA GLY A 238 0.20 3.97 -23.16
C GLY A 238 1.60 4.53 -22.88
N LEU A 239 2.65 3.70 -22.90
CA LEU A 239 4.01 4.15 -22.64
C LEU A 239 4.58 4.98 -23.80
N SER A 240 5.58 5.82 -23.50
CA SER A 240 6.31 6.55 -24.53
C SER A 240 6.94 5.58 -25.54
N PRO A 241 6.91 5.87 -26.85
CA PRO A 241 7.53 5.02 -27.89
C PRO A 241 9.04 4.78 -27.72
N LYS A 242 9.70 5.58 -26.88
CA LYS A 242 11.13 5.45 -26.56
C LYS A 242 11.42 4.42 -25.47
N VAL A 243 10.41 3.96 -24.75
CA VAL A 243 10.56 2.95 -23.69
C VAL A 243 10.87 1.60 -24.32
N SER A 244 11.85 0.89 -23.79
CA SER A 244 12.19 -0.43 -24.26
C SER A 244 11.19 -1.49 -23.77
N ILE A 245 10.06 -1.66 -24.47
CA ILE A 245 8.99 -2.61 -24.04
C ILE A 245 9.54 -4.03 -23.81
N LYS A 246 10.58 -4.44 -24.54
CA LYS A 246 11.23 -5.74 -24.38
C LYS A 246 11.74 -5.99 -22.96
N THR A 247 12.22 -4.96 -22.25
CA THR A 247 12.76 -5.10 -20.90
C THR A 247 11.65 -5.32 -19.85
N ILE A 248 10.40 -5.03 -20.21
CA ILE A 248 9.21 -5.24 -19.38
C ILE A 248 8.53 -6.57 -19.73
N VAL A 249 8.31 -6.83 -21.02
CA VAL A 249 7.54 -7.98 -21.49
C VAL A 249 8.29 -9.30 -21.34
N ILE A 250 9.60 -9.33 -21.59
CA ILE A 250 10.39 -10.57 -21.46
C ILE A 250 10.32 -11.11 -20.01
N PRO A 251 10.63 -10.32 -18.97
CA PRO A 251 10.50 -10.79 -17.59
C PRO A 251 9.08 -11.23 -17.21
N LEU A 252 8.05 -10.55 -17.74
CA LEU A 252 6.66 -10.91 -17.49
C LEU A 252 6.31 -12.28 -18.10
N VAL A 253 6.71 -12.53 -19.35
CA VAL A 253 6.50 -13.81 -20.03
C VAL A 253 7.29 -14.93 -19.36
N ASP A 254 8.54 -14.68 -18.97
CA ASP A 254 9.37 -15.66 -18.27
C ASP A 254 8.75 -16.05 -16.93
N ARG A 255 8.22 -15.08 -16.17
CA ARG A 255 7.50 -15.32 -14.92
C ARG A 255 6.24 -16.15 -15.11
N VAL A 256 5.39 -15.79 -16.07
CA VAL A 256 4.15 -16.54 -16.37
C VAL A 256 4.49 -17.96 -16.82
N SER A 257 5.52 -18.12 -17.64
CA SER A 257 5.99 -19.44 -18.11
C SER A 257 6.50 -20.28 -16.94
N ALA A 258 7.32 -19.70 -16.05
CA ALA A 258 7.80 -20.38 -14.85
C ALA A 258 6.66 -20.78 -13.90
N TYR A 259 5.65 -19.91 -13.72
CA TYR A 259 4.44 -20.22 -12.94
C TYR A 259 3.65 -21.39 -13.55
N ALA A 260 3.45 -21.38 -14.87
CA ALA A 260 2.74 -22.45 -15.57
C ALA A 260 3.45 -23.80 -15.46
N SER A 261 4.79 -23.82 -15.53
CA SER A 261 5.59 -25.04 -15.33
C SER A 261 5.48 -25.58 -13.91
N ARG A 262 5.64 -24.72 -12.88
CA ARG A 262 5.48 -25.13 -11.47
C ARG A 262 4.10 -25.72 -11.19
N ARG A 263 3.04 -25.08 -11.69
CA ARG A 263 1.66 -25.54 -11.50
C ARG A 263 1.35 -26.84 -12.25
N ARG A 264 2.07 -27.15 -13.32
CA ARG A 264 2.01 -28.48 -13.97
C ARG A 264 2.70 -29.53 -13.09
N GLU A 265 3.90 -29.25 -12.60
CA GLU A 265 4.63 -30.16 -11.72
C GLU A 265 3.90 -30.46 -10.40
N GLU A 266 3.23 -29.47 -9.81
CA GLU A 266 2.41 -29.65 -8.60
C GLU A 266 1.24 -30.61 -8.84
N ARG A 267 0.57 -30.49 -10.00
CA ARG A 267 -0.49 -31.41 -10.41
C ARG A 267 0.04 -32.82 -10.67
N ASP A 268 1.18 -32.93 -11.34
CA ASP A 268 1.79 -34.22 -11.68
C ASP A 268 2.32 -34.95 -10.43
N LYS A 269 2.70 -34.22 -9.38
CA LYS A 269 3.11 -34.76 -8.07
C LYS A 269 1.93 -35.13 -7.16
N GLY A 270 0.68 -34.93 -7.59
CA GLY A 270 -0.51 -35.27 -6.80
C GLY A 270 -0.65 -34.48 -5.49
N ILE A 271 0.05 -33.34 -5.35
CA ILE A 271 -0.06 -32.50 -4.16
C ILE A 271 -1.33 -31.65 -4.32
N SER A 272 -2.45 -32.14 -3.79
CA SER A 272 -3.62 -31.29 -3.58
C SER A 272 -3.25 -30.21 -2.56
N SER A 273 -3.24 -28.95 -2.97
CA SER A 273 -3.21 -27.82 -2.04
C SER A 273 -4.40 -27.92 -1.08
N PRO A 274 -4.29 -27.47 0.19
CA PRO A 274 -5.42 -27.52 1.13
C PRO A 274 -6.60 -26.69 0.59
N PRO A 275 -7.84 -27.04 0.97
CA PRO A 275 -9.01 -26.37 0.44
C PRO A 275 -9.00 -24.91 0.90
N SER A 276 -9.11 -24.00 -0.07
CA SER A 276 -9.64 -22.67 0.23
C SER A 276 -11.07 -22.88 0.74
N GLY A 277 -11.32 -22.48 1.98
CA GLY A 277 -12.60 -22.68 2.62
C GLY A 277 -13.72 -21.98 1.85
N HIS A 278 -14.63 -22.78 1.29
CA HIS A 278 -16.04 -22.43 1.10
C HIS A 278 -16.84 -23.74 1.06
N SER A 279 -17.44 -24.08 2.20
CA SER A 279 -18.57 -25.00 2.26
C SER A 279 -19.75 -24.33 1.57
N SER A 280 -20.10 -24.83 0.39
CA SER A 280 -21.41 -24.62 -0.21
C SER A 280 -22.20 -25.86 0.16
N ASP A 281 -23.04 -25.77 1.19
CA ASP A 281 -24.13 -26.72 1.38
C ASP A 281 -25.15 -26.43 0.28
N ASP A 282 -25.24 -27.32 -0.70
CA ASP A 282 -26.45 -27.57 -1.49
C ASP A 282 -26.23 -28.85 -2.29
N ASP A 283 -26.66 -29.98 -1.73
CA ASP A 283 -27.07 -31.17 -2.49
C ASP A 283 -27.87 -32.11 -1.56
N VAL A 284 -29.20 -32.05 -1.66
CA VAL A 284 -30.06 -33.17 -1.25
C VAL A 284 -30.97 -33.52 -2.42
N ALA A 285 -30.49 -34.52 -3.17
CA ALA A 285 -31.20 -35.68 -3.71
C ALA A 285 -32.57 -35.47 -4.36
N GLU A 286 -32.58 -35.63 -5.68
CA GLU A 286 -33.71 -36.21 -6.42
C GLU A 286 -34.06 -37.60 -5.86
N ASN A 287 -35.33 -37.80 -5.51
CA ASN A 287 -35.98 -39.09 -5.67
C ASN A 287 -37.38 -38.84 -6.24
N ASP A 288 -37.61 -39.53 -7.35
CA ASP A 288 -38.84 -39.68 -8.11
C ASP A 288 -39.95 -40.33 -7.26
N ASP A 289 -41.18 -39.84 -7.38
CA ASP A 289 -42.42 -40.63 -7.40
C ASP A 289 -43.66 -39.71 -7.48
N GLY A 290 -44.44 -39.87 -8.56
CA GLY A 290 -45.90 -39.92 -8.46
C GLY A 290 -46.74 -38.64 -8.66
N GLU A 291 -47.40 -38.59 -9.82
CA GLU A 291 -48.86 -38.41 -9.94
C GLU A 291 -49.46 -36.99 -10.17
N ALA A 292 -49.81 -36.77 -11.45
CA ALA A 292 -51.07 -36.24 -11.99
C ALA A 292 -51.56 -34.79 -11.70
N ASP A 293 -51.76 -34.06 -12.81
CA ASP A 293 -53.07 -33.56 -13.30
C ASP A 293 -53.21 -32.04 -13.56
N LYS A 294 -53.71 -31.76 -14.78
CA LYS A 294 -54.40 -30.58 -15.33
C LYS A 294 -53.73 -29.19 -15.41
N THR A 295 -53.46 -28.82 -16.66
CA THR A 295 -53.64 -27.45 -17.19
C THR A 295 -55.12 -27.03 -17.17
N PRO A 296 -55.41 -25.71 -17.15
CA PRO A 296 -55.93 -25.12 -18.39
C PRO A 296 -55.35 -23.72 -18.74
N ARG A 297 -55.65 -23.32 -19.98
CA ARG A 297 -55.16 -22.21 -20.82
C ARG A 297 -55.52 -20.79 -20.30
N PRO A 298 -54.85 -19.72 -20.79
CA PRO A 298 -55.24 -18.34 -20.52
C PRO A 298 -56.29 -17.83 -21.53
N GLU A 299 -57.29 -17.11 -21.02
CA GLU A 299 -58.26 -16.34 -21.80
C GLU A 299 -57.70 -14.96 -22.20
N SER A 300 -58.14 -14.52 -23.38
CA SER A 300 -57.85 -13.27 -24.06
C SER A 300 -58.71 -12.14 -23.48
N ILE A 301 -58.16 -10.93 -23.33
CA ILE A 301 -58.99 -9.72 -23.21
C ILE A 301 -58.47 -8.66 -24.20
N ASP A 302 -59.38 -8.31 -25.10
CA ASP A 302 -59.29 -7.29 -26.12
C ASP A 302 -59.70 -5.92 -25.56
N LYS A 303 -59.14 -4.88 -26.20
CA LYS A 303 -59.46 -3.43 -26.25
C LYS A 303 -60.68 -2.86 -25.49
N LEU A 304 -60.52 -1.62 -25.03
CA LEU A 304 -61.50 -0.53 -25.25
C LEU A 304 -60.86 0.88 -25.10
N GLU A 305 -61.18 1.74 -26.07
CA GLU A 305 -60.90 3.18 -26.19
C GLU A 305 -61.73 4.02 -25.19
N VAL A 306 -61.21 5.18 -24.76
CA VAL A 306 -61.71 6.55 -25.05
C VAL A 306 -60.54 7.53 -24.94
#